data_AF-A0A5U1MZR9-F1
#
_entry.id   AF-A0A5U1MZR9-F1
#
_cell.length_a   1.000
_cell.length_b   1.000
_cell.length_c   1.000
_cell.angle_alpha   90.00
_cell.angle_beta   90.00
_cell.angle_gamma   90.00
#
_symmetry.space_group_name_H-M   'P 1'
#
loop_
_entity.id
_entity.type
_entity.pdbx_description
1 polymer ?
#
loop_
_entity_poly.entity_id
_entity_poly.type
_entity_poly.pdbx_seq_one_letter_code
_entity_poly.pdbx_strand_id
1 'polypeptide(L)'
;MTESNLFELVQLIKSAAGDPSAMTDAIWEAGYRQPERTAEEAAQITIDTFFYCNSYDMPTEFWPRNYDSVLQNELMKAVIGEDGELDGADAAIIAKNVISAGFSKEAANG
;
A
#
# COMPACT_ATOMS: atom_id res chain seq x y z
N MET A 1 8.45 14.86 6.01
CA MET A 1 8.05 13.65 6.76
C MET A 1 8.60 13.76 8.18
N THR A 2 7.76 13.62 9.19
CA THR A 2 8.18 13.66 10.59
C THR A 2 8.60 12.26 11.04
N GLU A 3 9.57 12.14 11.94
CA GLU A 3 9.96 10.85 12.55
C GLU A 3 8.77 10.13 13.21
N SER A 4 7.76 10.90 13.66
CA SER A 4 6.50 10.41 14.20
C SER A 4 5.73 9.51 13.21
N ASN A 5 5.67 9.89 11.92
CA ASN A 5 4.93 9.12 10.92
C ASN A 5 5.62 7.78 10.60
N LEU A 6 6.96 7.72 10.69
CA LEU A 6 7.70 6.46 10.52
C LEU A 6 7.50 5.54 11.72
N PHE A 7 7.55 6.08 12.94
CA PHE A 7 7.36 5.29 14.16
C PHE A 7 5.95 4.68 14.23
N GLU A 8 4.92 5.47 13.94
CA GLU A 8 3.53 4.97 13.87
C GLU A 8 3.40 3.83 12.86
N LEU A 9 3.95 4.01 11.65
CA LEU A 9 3.89 3.01 10.57
C LEU A 9 4.55 1.69 10.98
N VAL A 10 5.70 1.75 11.65
CA VAL A 10 6.38 0.56 12.19
C VAL A 10 5.50 -0.18 13.22
N GLN A 11 4.76 0.54 14.06
CA GLN A 11 3.85 -0.10 15.04
C GLN A 11 2.67 -0.78 14.35
N LEU A 12 2.06 -0.13 13.35
CA LEU A 12 0.99 -0.71 12.56
C LEU A 12 1.45 -2.02 11.89
N ILE A 13 2.60 -1.99 11.23
CA ILE A 13 3.18 -3.18 10.56
C ILE A 13 3.47 -4.30 11.55
N LYS A 14 4.04 -4.00 12.72
CA LYS A 14 4.29 -5.01 13.77
C LYS A 14 3.01 -5.63 14.30
N SER A 15 1.94 -4.84 14.45
CA SER A 15 0.65 -5.31 14.97
C SER A 15 -0.03 -6.32 14.06
N ALA A 16 0.28 -6.30 12.76
CA ALA A 16 -0.23 -7.22 11.75
C ALA A 16 0.46 -8.61 11.75
N ALA A 17 1.43 -8.84 12.65
CA ALA A 17 2.04 -10.15 12.91
C ALA A 17 2.57 -10.92 11.67
N GLY A 18 3.05 -10.20 10.65
CA GLY A 18 3.63 -10.80 9.45
C GLY A 18 2.63 -11.08 8.32
N ASP A 19 1.35 -10.73 8.48
CA ASP A 19 0.33 -10.85 7.43
C ASP A 19 0.29 -9.57 6.56
N PRO A 20 0.65 -9.63 5.26
CA PRO A 20 0.66 -8.46 4.39
C PRO A 20 -0.71 -7.82 4.14
N SER A 21 -1.79 -8.61 4.15
CA SER A 21 -3.15 -8.09 4.04
C SER A 21 -3.49 -7.28 5.28
N ALA A 22 -3.21 -7.84 6.46
CA ALA A 22 -3.45 -7.12 7.72
C ALA A 22 -2.58 -5.86 7.84
N MET A 23 -1.34 -5.88 7.33
CA MET A 23 -0.49 -4.68 7.24
C MET A 23 -1.12 -3.62 6.34
N THR A 24 -1.52 -4.02 5.13
CA THR A 24 -2.13 -3.13 4.14
C THR A 24 -3.40 -2.48 4.70
N ASP A 25 -4.28 -3.28 5.30
CA ASP A 25 -5.50 -2.81 5.94
C ASP A 25 -5.20 -1.83 7.08
N ALA A 26 -4.28 -2.17 7.99
CA ALA A 26 -3.93 -1.31 9.12
C ALA A 26 -3.35 0.05 8.67
N ILE A 27 -2.49 0.05 7.64
CA ILE A 27 -1.90 1.26 7.07
C ILE A 27 -2.97 2.11 6.36
N TRP A 28 -3.87 1.44 5.61
CA TRP A 28 -4.98 2.09 4.92
C TRP A 28 -5.97 2.73 5.91
N GLU A 29 -6.37 2.02 6.96
CA GLU A 29 -7.29 2.55 7.99
C GLU A 29 -6.65 3.66 8.83
N ALA A 30 -5.32 3.65 8.99
CA ALA A 30 -4.59 4.75 9.63
C ALA A 30 -4.52 6.03 8.76
N GLY A 31 -5.01 5.99 7.52
CA GLY A 31 -5.12 7.16 6.64
C GLY A 31 -3.88 7.45 5.80
N TYR A 32 -2.95 6.50 5.66
CA TYR A 32 -1.82 6.67 4.74
C TYR A 32 -2.32 6.55 3.30
N ARG A 33 -2.10 7.60 2.51
CA ARG A 33 -2.45 7.66 1.09
C ARG A 33 -1.30 8.24 0.29
N GLN A 34 -1.29 7.96 -1.00
CA GLN A 34 -0.52 8.76 -1.96
C GLN A 34 -1.31 10.06 -2.27
N PRO A 35 -0.64 11.09 -2.82
CA PRO A 35 -1.31 12.32 -3.25
C PRO A 35 -2.46 12.05 -4.24
N GLU A 36 -3.41 12.98 -4.30
CA GLU A 36 -4.49 12.94 -5.28
C GLU A 36 -3.91 12.91 -6.70
N ARG A 37 -4.51 12.05 -7.55
CA ARG A 37 -4.09 11.82 -8.93
C ARG A 37 -5.03 12.51 -9.89
N THR A 38 -4.50 12.87 -11.05
CA THR A 38 -5.32 13.29 -12.20
C THR A 38 -6.19 12.13 -12.70
N ALA A 39 -7.22 12.44 -13.49
CA ALA A 39 -8.08 11.42 -14.08
C ALA A 39 -7.32 10.46 -15.01
N GLU A 40 -6.34 11.00 -15.74
CA GLU A 40 -5.46 10.24 -16.64
C GLU A 40 -4.57 9.26 -15.85
N GLU A 41 -3.95 9.71 -14.75
CA GLU A 41 -3.14 8.84 -13.88
C GLU A 41 -4.01 7.77 -13.20
N ALA A 42 -5.21 8.14 -12.74
CA ALA A 42 -6.16 7.20 -12.15
C ALA A 42 -6.59 6.11 -13.15
N ALA A 43 -6.84 6.49 -14.41
CA ALA A 43 -7.16 5.55 -15.48
C ALA A 43 -5.98 4.62 -15.77
N GLN A 44 -4.76 5.18 -15.87
CA GLN A 44 -3.55 4.40 -16.14
C GLN A 44 -3.30 3.33 -15.08
N ILE A 45 -3.30 3.70 -13.78
CA ILE A 45 -3.06 2.72 -12.70
C ILE A 45 -4.15 1.65 -12.62
N THR A 46 -5.39 2.01 -12.96
CA THR A 46 -6.49 1.04 -13.00
C THR A 46 -6.24 0.02 -14.11
N ILE A 47 -5.84 0.48 -15.29
CA ILE A 47 -5.49 -0.40 -16.41
C ILE A 47 -4.32 -1.31 -16.02
N ASP A 48 -3.23 -0.75 -15.50
CA ASP A 48 -2.03 -1.50 -15.14
C ASP A 48 -2.32 -2.56 -14.07
N THR A 49 -3.15 -2.24 -13.07
CA THR A 49 -3.55 -3.19 -12.02
C THR A 49 -4.33 -4.37 -12.61
N PHE A 50 -5.29 -4.11 -13.50
CA PHE A 50 -6.07 -5.18 -14.12
C PHE A 50 -5.24 -6.01 -15.10
N PHE A 51 -4.29 -5.39 -15.82
CA PHE A 51 -3.32 -6.11 -16.64
C PHE A 51 -2.41 -7.01 -15.80
N TYR A 52 -1.97 -6.54 -14.63
CA TYR A 52 -1.20 -7.35 -13.69
C TYR A 52 -2.02 -8.56 -13.23
N CYS A 53 -3.23 -8.35 -12.69
CA CYS A 53 -4.09 -9.45 -12.24
C CYS A 53 -4.34 -10.49 -13.35
N ASN A 54 -4.55 -10.03 -14.59
CA ASN A 54 -4.72 -10.91 -15.74
C ASN A 54 -3.44 -11.66 -16.12
N SER A 55 -2.29 -11.00 -16.10
CA SER A 55 -1.00 -11.58 -16.53
C SER A 55 -0.49 -12.67 -15.59
N TYR A 56 -0.89 -12.63 -14.32
CA TYR A 56 -0.55 -13.63 -13.31
C TYR A 56 -1.67 -14.67 -13.07
N ASP A 57 -2.69 -14.71 -13.94
CA ASP A 57 -3.86 -15.60 -13.81
C ASP A 57 -4.49 -15.55 -12.40
N MET A 58 -4.53 -14.36 -11.79
CA MET A 58 -5.04 -14.20 -10.43
C MET A 58 -6.53 -14.55 -10.39
N PRO A 59 -6.99 -15.33 -9.39
CA PRO A 59 -8.41 -15.60 -9.23
C PRO A 59 -9.22 -14.31 -9.12
N THR A 60 -10.35 -14.23 -9.83
CA THR A 60 -11.12 -12.99 -10.00
C THR A 60 -11.69 -12.43 -8.70
N GLU A 61 -11.77 -13.23 -7.64
CA GLU A 61 -12.12 -12.80 -6.28
C GLU A 61 -11.08 -11.86 -5.65
N PHE A 62 -9.83 -11.90 -6.09
CA PHE A 62 -8.75 -11.02 -5.63
C PHE A 62 -8.60 -9.75 -6.48
N TRP A 63 -9.38 -9.59 -7.55
CA TRP A 63 -9.30 -8.41 -8.40
C TRP A 63 -9.96 -7.20 -7.70
N PRO A 64 -9.43 -5.98 -7.89
CA PRO A 64 -10.06 -4.77 -7.39
C PRO A 64 -11.53 -4.64 -7.82
N ARG A 65 -12.38 -4.15 -6.91
CA ARG A 65 -13.82 -3.95 -7.17
C ARG A 65 -14.20 -2.49 -7.34
N ASN A 66 -13.34 -1.58 -6.91
CA ASN A 66 -13.51 -0.14 -6.99
C ASN A 66 -12.12 0.52 -6.99
N TYR A 67 -12.10 1.85 -7.12
CA TYR A 67 -10.85 2.60 -7.18
C TYR A 67 -10.05 2.55 -5.87
N ASP A 68 -10.71 2.50 -4.70
CA ASP A 68 -10.01 2.34 -3.42
C ASP A 68 -9.24 1.02 -3.37
N SER A 69 -9.83 -0.08 -3.86
CA SER A 69 -9.14 -1.37 -3.97
C SER A 69 -7.97 -1.33 -4.96
N VAL A 70 -8.01 -0.49 -6.00
CA VAL A 70 -6.85 -0.25 -6.89
C VAL A 70 -5.73 0.45 -6.12
N LEU A 71 -6.05 1.47 -5.34
CA LEU A 71 -5.08 2.18 -4.51
C LEU A 71 -4.52 1.33 -3.37
N GLN A 72 -5.34 0.45 -2.78
CA GLN A 72 -4.89 -0.54 -1.79
C GLN A 72 -3.95 -1.58 -2.42
N ASN A 73 -4.13 -1.93 -3.70
CA ASN A 73 -3.20 -2.82 -4.39
C ASN A 73 -1.80 -2.17 -4.53
N GLU A 74 -1.74 -0.87 -4.84
CA GLU A 74 -0.47 -0.13 -4.85
C GLU A 74 0.17 -0.07 -3.46
N LEU A 75 -0.63 0.03 -2.39
CA LEU A 75 -0.12 -0.05 -1.03
C LEU A 75 0.39 -1.45 -0.70
N MET A 76 -0.32 -2.50 -1.12
CA MET A 76 0.11 -3.89 -0.95
C MET A 76 1.47 -4.12 -1.61
N LYS A 77 1.67 -3.64 -2.85
CA LYS A 77 2.98 -3.66 -3.51
C LYS A 77 4.05 -2.92 -2.71
N ALA A 78 3.72 -1.79 -2.08
CA ALA A 78 4.65 -1.11 -1.22
C ALA A 78 4.96 -1.87 0.09
N VAL A 79 4.05 -2.73 0.55
CA VAL A 79 4.22 -3.59 1.73
C VAL A 79 5.07 -4.83 1.41
N ILE A 80 4.77 -5.53 0.32
CA ILE A 80 5.42 -6.81 -0.04
C ILE A 80 6.55 -6.68 -1.06
N GLY A 81 6.71 -5.51 -1.69
CA GLY A 81 7.54 -5.34 -2.88
C GLY A 81 6.76 -5.60 -4.18
N GLU A 82 7.31 -5.21 -5.32
CA GLU A 82 6.62 -5.38 -6.62
C GLU A 82 6.42 -6.87 -6.96
N ASP A 83 7.39 -7.71 -6.56
CA ASP A 83 7.43 -9.15 -6.82
C ASP A 83 7.55 -9.99 -5.52
N GLY A 84 7.19 -9.40 -4.37
CA GLY A 84 7.23 -10.08 -3.07
C GLY A 84 8.60 -10.06 -2.38
N GLU A 85 9.53 -9.23 -2.83
CA GLU A 85 10.91 -9.17 -2.28
C GLU A 85 11.01 -8.67 -0.84
N LEU A 86 9.94 -8.05 -0.31
CA LEU A 86 9.84 -7.62 1.09
C LEU A 86 8.96 -8.53 1.95
N ASP A 87 8.48 -9.66 1.41
CA ASP A 87 7.73 -10.62 2.21
C ASP A 87 8.59 -11.16 3.37
N GLY A 88 8.06 -11.05 4.60
CA GLY A 88 8.78 -11.36 5.83
C GLY A 88 9.92 -10.41 6.21
N ALA A 89 10.08 -9.26 5.54
CA ALA A 89 11.08 -8.26 5.88
C ALA A 89 10.80 -7.60 7.25
N ASP A 90 11.83 -6.95 7.83
CA ASP A 90 11.67 -6.21 9.07
C ASP A 90 10.68 -5.03 8.90
N ALA A 91 9.85 -4.80 9.92
CA ALA A 91 8.84 -3.74 9.89
C ALA A 91 9.40 -2.35 9.57
N ALA A 92 10.64 -2.04 9.98
CA ALA A 92 11.29 -0.78 9.65
C ALA A 92 11.72 -0.69 8.18
N ILE A 93 12.03 -1.81 7.54
CA ILE A 93 12.31 -1.86 6.09
C ILE A 93 11.02 -1.62 5.31
N ILE A 94 9.96 -2.36 5.66
CA ILE A 94 8.63 -2.21 5.03
C ILE A 94 8.12 -0.78 5.20
N ALA A 95 8.18 -0.22 6.41
CA ALA A 95 7.74 1.15 6.67
C ALA A 95 8.48 2.19 5.79
N LYS A 96 9.80 2.02 5.63
CA LYS A 96 10.59 2.89 4.74
C LYS A 96 10.18 2.72 3.28
N ASN A 97 9.86 1.51 2.84
CA ASN A 97 9.42 1.26 1.47
C ASN A 97 8.06 1.93 1.18
N VAL A 98 7.08 1.76 2.07
CA VAL A 98 5.76 2.43 2.00
C VAL A 98 5.92 3.95 1.87
N ILE A 99 6.77 4.53 2.71
CA ILE A 99 7.13 5.95 2.65
C ILE A 99 7.78 6.34 1.30
N SER A 100 8.70 5.51 0.81
CA SER A 100 9.44 5.76 -0.43
C SER A 100 8.54 5.63 -1.67
N ALA A 101 7.50 4.79 -1.58
CA ALA A 101 6.42 4.69 -2.55
C ALA A 101 5.45 5.89 -2.50
N GLY A 102 5.69 6.88 -1.64
CA GLY A 102 4.92 8.12 -1.59
C GLY A 102 3.68 8.05 -0.70
N PHE A 103 3.50 6.98 0.08
CA PHE A 103 2.43 6.94 1.07
C PHE A 103 2.79 7.80 2.27
N SER A 104 1.86 8.70 2.61
CA SER A 104 1.96 9.53 3.79
C SER A 104 0.60 9.72 4.40
N LYS A 105 0.58 9.87 5.72
CA LYS A 105 -0.58 10.38 6.44
C LYS A 105 -0.46 11.89 6.43
N GLU A 106 -1.45 12.59 5.87
CA GLU A 106 -1.53 14.04 6.05
C GLU A 106 -1.50 14.31 7.56
N ALA A 107 -0.61 15.21 8.00
CA ALA A 107 -0.65 15.65 9.38
C ALA A 107 -2.04 16.24 9.60
N ALA A 108 -2.83 15.68 10.52
CA ALA A 108 -4.04 16.33 10.98
C ALA A 108 -3.63 17.76 11.37
N ASN A 109 -4.06 18.74 10.58
CA ASN A 109 -3.90 20.13 10.96
C ASN A 109 -4.55 20.25 12.35
N GLY A 110 -3.79 20.80 13.29
CA GLY A 110 -4.01 20.68 14.74
C GLY A 110 -5.38 21.08 15.27
#